data_AF-A0A1I5C1Q9-F1
#
_entry.id   AF-A0A1I5C1Q9-F1
#
_cell.length_a   1.000
_cell.length_b   1.000
_cell.length_c   1.000
_cell.angle_alpha   90.00
_cell.angle_beta   90.00
_cell.angle_gamma   90.00
#
_symmetry.space_group_name_H-M   'P 1'
#
loop_
_entity.id
_entity.type
_entity.pdbx_description
1 polymer ?
#
loop_
_entity_poly.entity_id
_entity_poly.type
_entity_poly.pdbx_seq_one_letter_code
_entity_poly.pdbx_strand_id
1 'polypeptide(L)'
;MGIGNRRLAELIRELVSGDGQQRETGSDRVEDWMNSYSPKEARVIAETLALMASFEESRECLEAQLHALSELDTADRIGAADLTPLRDIPGTRIHVEHRDYLEDLAPYLEKGAE
;
A
#
# COMPACT_ATOMS: atom_id res chain seq x y z
N MET A 1 3.63 -19.94 -4.78
CA MET A 1 5.05 -19.54 -4.87
C MET A 1 5.10 -18.03 -4.85
N GLY A 2 6.13 -17.45 -4.24
CA GLY A 2 6.30 -15.99 -4.11
C GLY A 2 7.26 -15.40 -5.15
N ILE A 3 7.42 -14.08 -5.14
CA ILE A 3 8.42 -13.40 -5.99
C ILE A 3 9.87 -13.62 -5.51
N GLY A 4 10.06 -14.03 -4.27
CA GLY A 4 11.35 -14.34 -3.66
C GLY A 4 12.01 -13.13 -2.98
N ASN A 5 12.81 -13.41 -1.94
CA ASN A 5 13.37 -12.39 -1.04
C ASN A 5 14.15 -11.26 -1.74
N ARG A 6 14.88 -11.56 -2.82
CA ARG A 6 15.66 -10.56 -3.55
C ARG A 6 14.76 -9.54 -4.26
N ARG A 7 13.74 -10.02 -4.97
CA ARG A 7 12.77 -9.16 -5.66
C ARG A 7 11.93 -8.38 -4.67
N LEU A 8 11.55 -9.00 -3.55
CA LEU A 8 10.86 -8.30 -2.47
C LEU A 8 11.73 -7.13 -1.92
N ALA A 9 13.01 -7.37 -1.67
CA ALA A 9 13.92 -6.32 -1.18
C ALA A 9 14.23 -5.24 -2.25
N GLU A 10 14.16 -5.57 -3.53
CA GLU A 10 14.25 -4.59 -4.63
C GLU A 10 12.99 -3.72 -4.67
N LEU A 11 11.81 -4.34 -4.61
CA LEU A 11 10.52 -3.65 -4.57
C LEU A 11 10.39 -2.73 -3.35
N ILE A 12 10.72 -3.22 -2.15
CA ILE A 12 10.68 -2.38 -0.93
C ILE A 12 11.58 -1.15 -1.07
N ARG A 13 12.77 -1.29 -1.69
CA ARG A 13 13.66 -0.15 -1.92
C ARG A 13 13.07 0.89 -2.86
N GLU A 14 12.30 0.47 -3.86
CA GLU A 14 11.57 1.38 -4.74
C GLU A 14 10.46 2.11 -3.96
N LEU A 15 9.66 1.36 -3.19
CA LEU A 15 8.56 1.90 -2.39
C LEU A 15 9.00 2.92 -1.32
N VAL A 16 10.17 2.72 -0.70
CA VAL A 16 10.72 3.64 0.31
C VAL A 16 11.73 4.64 -0.24
N SER A 17 11.82 4.76 -1.56
CA SER A 17 12.79 5.65 -2.20
C SER A 17 12.54 7.12 -1.84
N GLY A 18 13.63 7.89 -1.68
CA GLY A 18 13.53 9.35 -1.55
C GLY A 18 13.07 10.04 -2.83
N ASP A 19 13.09 9.33 -3.96
CA ASP A 19 12.62 9.80 -5.27
C ASP A 19 11.15 9.40 -5.48
N GLY A 20 10.27 10.40 -5.68
CA GLY A 20 8.84 10.19 -5.87
C GLY A 20 8.52 9.31 -7.08
N GLN A 21 9.26 9.46 -8.18
CA GLN A 21 9.03 8.66 -9.39
C GLN A 21 9.26 7.17 -9.13
N GLN A 22 10.27 6.86 -8.30
CA GLN A 22 10.57 5.47 -7.92
C GLN A 22 9.50 4.89 -7.00
N ARG A 23 8.90 5.71 -6.12
CA ARG A 23 7.80 5.25 -5.25
C ARG A 23 6.54 4.95 -6.06
N GLU A 24 6.19 5.82 -7.00
CA GLU A 24 5.09 5.61 -7.95
C GLU A 24 5.33 4.33 -8.77
N THR A 25 6.49 4.23 -9.45
CA THR A 25 6.85 3.03 -10.24
C THR A 25 6.87 1.75 -9.40
N GLY A 26 7.32 1.85 -8.15
CA GLY A 26 7.30 0.73 -7.21
C GLY A 26 5.86 0.30 -6.88
N SER A 27 4.94 1.26 -6.75
CA SER A 27 3.52 1.01 -6.47
C SER A 27 2.81 0.38 -7.68
N ASP A 28 3.04 0.89 -8.89
CA ASP A 28 2.52 0.26 -10.11
C ASP A 28 2.99 -1.19 -10.27
N ARG A 29 4.27 -1.43 -9.93
CA ARG A 29 4.84 -2.78 -9.94
C ARG A 29 4.18 -3.69 -8.91
N VAL A 30 3.65 -3.14 -7.81
CA VAL A 30 2.90 -3.93 -6.84
C VAL A 30 1.70 -4.57 -7.53
N GLU A 31 0.95 -3.79 -8.31
CA GLU A 31 -0.21 -4.22 -9.08
C GLU A 31 0.17 -5.28 -10.12
N ASP A 32 1.23 -5.02 -10.90
CA ASP A 32 1.73 -5.94 -11.93
C ASP A 32 2.00 -7.36 -11.39
N TRP A 33 2.47 -7.47 -10.14
CA TRP A 33 2.89 -8.72 -9.53
C TRP A 33 1.92 -9.23 -8.45
N MET A 34 0.75 -8.61 -8.25
CA MET A 34 -0.19 -8.92 -7.16
C MET A 34 -0.54 -10.42 -7.04
N ASN A 35 -0.65 -11.08 -8.19
CA ASN A 35 -0.98 -12.51 -8.28
C ASN A 35 0.21 -13.46 -8.02
N SER A 36 1.42 -12.91 -7.91
CA SER A 36 2.67 -13.65 -7.72
C SER A 36 3.17 -13.64 -6.27
N TYR A 37 2.57 -12.83 -5.40
CA TYR A 37 2.98 -12.74 -4.01
C TYR A 37 2.53 -13.94 -3.18
N SER A 38 3.43 -14.44 -2.34
CA SER A 38 3.04 -15.24 -1.19
C SER A 38 2.31 -14.36 -0.15
N PRO A 39 1.51 -14.95 0.76
CA PRO A 39 0.84 -14.18 1.81
C PRO A 39 1.81 -13.34 2.66
N LYS A 40 3.00 -13.89 2.96
CA LYS A 40 4.04 -13.16 3.70
C LYS A 40 4.58 -11.95 2.93
N GLU A 41 4.82 -12.10 1.63
CA GLU A 41 5.29 -10.98 0.79
C GLU A 41 4.22 -9.90 0.68
N ALA A 42 2.97 -10.28 0.42
CA ALA A 42 1.84 -9.37 0.33
C ALA A 42 1.69 -8.53 1.61
N ARG A 43 1.79 -9.16 2.79
CA ARG A 43 1.72 -8.46 4.07
C ARG A 43 2.84 -7.45 4.26
N VAL A 44 4.09 -7.81 3.96
CA VAL A 44 5.23 -6.89 4.08
C VAL A 44 5.07 -5.69 3.13
N ILE A 45 4.59 -5.94 1.91
CA ILE A 45 4.32 -4.88 0.93
C ILE A 45 3.20 -3.96 1.44
N ALA A 46 2.11 -4.54 1.96
CA ALA A 46 0.98 -3.78 2.49
C ALA A 46 1.38 -2.89 3.68
N GLU A 47 2.09 -3.44 4.66
CA GLU A 47 2.60 -2.67 5.80
C GLU A 47 3.53 -1.53 5.34
N THR A 48 4.36 -1.78 4.33
CA THR A 48 5.26 -0.78 3.76
C THR A 48 4.46 0.33 3.06
N LEU A 49 3.52 -0.02 2.19
CA LEU A 49 2.68 0.95 1.48
C LEU A 49 1.83 1.77 2.45
N ALA A 50 1.20 1.14 3.43
CA ALA A 50 0.38 1.85 4.43
C ALA A 50 1.23 2.83 5.23
N LEU A 51 2.43 2.42 5.65
CA LEU A 51 3.37 3.29 6.32
C LEU A 51 3.79 4.47 5.43
N MET A 52 4.16 4.22 4.17
CA MET A 52 4.55 5.30 3.25
C MET A 52 3.40 6.27 2.99
N ALA A 53 2.18 5.78 2.75
CA ALA A 53 1.00 6.58 2.52
C ALA A 53 0.67 7.52 3.69
N SER A 54 0.93 7.09 4.94
CA SER A 54 0.68 7.90 6.15
C SER A 54 1.42 9.24 6.16
N PHE A 55 2.60 9.31 5.55
CA PHE A 55 3.42 10.51 5.50
C PHE A 55 3.74 11.00 4.08
N GLU A 56 3.16 10.40 3.05
CA GLU A 56 3.36 10.82 1.67
C GLU A 56 2.87 12.27 1.46
N GLU A 57 3.69 13.04 0.74
CA GLU A 57 3.43 14.44 0.42
C GLU A 57 3.08 14.63 -1.06
N SER A 58 3.56 13.71 -1.93
CA SER A 58 3.21 13.71 -3.34
C SER A 58 1.82 13.12 -3.54
N ARG A 59 0.95 13.89 -4.20
CA ARG A 59 -0.41 13.45 -4.54
C ARG A 59 -0.39 12.19 -5.40
N GLU A 60 0.42 12.18 -6.46
CA GLU A 60 0.53 11.07 -7.40
C GLU A 60 1.05 9.80 -6.72
N CYS A 61 2.04 9.94 -5.82
CA CYS A 61 2.56 8.79 -5.07
C CYS A 61 1.53 8.27 -4.07
N LEU A 62 0.77 9.15 -3.42
CA LEU A 62 -0.26 8.74 -2.46
C LEU A 62 -1.39 7.98 -3.18
N GLU A 63 -1.82 8.47 -4.35
CA GLU A 63 -2.79 7.79 -5.21
C GLU A 63 -2.31 6.39 -5.60
N ALA A 64 -1.09 6.28 -6.14
CA ALA A 64 -0.51 5.00 -6.54
C ALA A 64 -0.36 4.01 -5.36
N GLN A 65 0.05 4.51 -4.18
CA GLN A 65 0.19 3.68 -2.98
C GLN A 65 -1.17 3.14 -2.48
N LEU A 66 -2.20 3.99 -2.48
CA LEU A 66 -3.55 3.60 -2.05
C LEU A 66 -4.19 2.62 -3.05
N HIS A 67 -4.00 2.85 -4.34
CA HIS A 67 -4.47 1.94 -5.38
C HIS A 67 -3.81 0.56 -5.28
N ALA A 68 -2.48 0.52 -5.12
CA ALA A 68 -1.76 -0.73 -4.92
C ALA A 68 -2.23 -1.49 -3.67
N LEU A 69 -2.59 -0.77 -2.59
CA LEU A 69 -3.16 -1.36 -1.38
C LEU A 69 -4.56 -1.93 -1.60
N SER A 70 -5.47 -1.22 -2.28
CA SER A 70 -6.82 -1.70 -2.54
C SER A 70 -6.83 -2.95 -3.44
N GLU A 71 -5.92 -3.01 -4.42
CA GLU A 71 -5.78 -4.17 -5.29
C GLU A 71 -5.18 -5.39 -4.55
N LEU A 72 -4.20 -5.17 -3.68
CA LEU A 72 -3.60 -6.23 -2.85
C LEU A 72 -4.61 -6.89 -1.89
N ASP A 73 -5.64 -6.17 -1.49
CA ASP A 73 -6.62 -6.58 -0.49
C ASP A 73 -7.61 -7.65 -0.99
N THR A 74 -7.67 -7.89 -2.29
CA THR A 74 -8.64 -8.77 -2.97
C THR A 74 -8.58 -10.27 -2.59
N ALA A 75 -7.71 -10.70 -1.67
CA ALA A 75 -7.47 -12.13 -1.40
C ALA A 75 -7.33 -12.54 0.10
N ASP A 76 -7.89 -11.78 1.05
CA ASP A 76 -7.80 -12.08 2.51
C ASP A 76 -6.35 -12.19 3.02
N ARG A 77 -5.39 -11.54 2.34
CA ARG A 77 -3.95 -11.67 2.65
C ARG A 77 -3.47 -10.65 3.69
N ILE A 78 -4.26 -9.62 3.94
CA ILE A 78 -3.91 -8.43 4.73
C ILE A 78 -4.91 -8.31 5.87
N GLY A 79 -4.42 -8.04 7.07
CA GLY A 79 -5.26 -7.82 8.24
C GLY A 79 -5.44 -6.34 8.57
N ALA A 80 -6.47 -6.02 9.37
CA ALA A 80 -6.72 -4.67 9.86
C ALA A 80 -5.49 -4.01 10.52
N ALA A 81 -4.70 -4.80 11.25
CA ALA A 81 -3.48 -4.33 11.92
C ALA A 81 -2.45 -3.78 10.91
N ASP A 82 -2.37 -4.37 9.73
CA ASP A 82 -1.36 -4.04 8.71
C ASP A 82 -1.65 -2.69 8.03
N LEU A 83 -2.91 -2.24 8.07
CA LEU A 83 -3.39 -0.99 7.46
C LEU A 83 -3.60 0.14 8.48
N THR A 84 -3.30 -0.09 9.75
CA THR A 84 -3.42 0.93 10.80
C THR A 84 -2.73 2.27 10.51
N PRO A 85 -1.57 2.33 9.81
CA PRO A 85 -0.94 3.62 9.50
C PRO A 85 -1.78 4.54 8.60
N LEU A 86 -2.72 4.00 7.81
CA LEU A 86 -3.58 4.83 6.96
C LEU A 86 -4.47 5.79 7.77
N ARG A 87 -4.70 5.49 9.05
CA ARG A 87 -5.45 6.38 9.96
C ARG A 87 -4.72 7.70 10.23
N ASP A 88 -3.39 7.73 10.02
CA ASP A 88 -2.58 8.91 10.27
C ASP A 88 -2.52 9.85 9.05
N ILE A 89 -3.11 9.49 7.91
CA ILE A 89 -3.21 10.35 6.72
C ILE A 89 -4.07 11.57 7.09
N PRO A 90 -3.52 12.80 7.07
CA PRO A 90 -4.32 13.97 7.37
C PRO A 90 -5.40 14.16 6.31
N GLY A 91 -6.64 14.42 6.74
CA GLY A 91 -7.77 14.64 5.82
C GLY A 91 -7.53 15.75 4.79
N THR A 92 -6.63 16.69 5.06
CA THR A 92 -6.21 17.74 4.12
C THR A 92 -5.40 17.23 2.93
N ARG A 93 -4.81 16.02 3.01
CA ARG A 93 -4.09 15.36 1.91
C ARG A 93 -4.97 14.37 1.13
N ILE A 94 -6.20 14.13 1.59
CA ILE A 94 -7.14 13.21 0.95
C ILE A 94 -7.88 13.98 -0.15
N HIS A 95 -7.49 13.73 -1.39
CA HIS A 95 -8.17 14.24 -2.57
C HIS A 95 -9.34 13.34 -2.98
N VAL A 96 -10.16 13.81 -3.91
CA VAL A 96 -11.36 13.07 -4.36
C VAL A 96 -11.01 11.69 -4.91
N GLU A 97 -9.93 11.59 -5.67
CA GLU A 97 -9.43 10.33 -6.26
C GLU A 97 -8.95 9.32 -5.19
N HIS A 98 -8.50 9.80 -4.03
CA HIS A 98 -8.07 8.91 -2.93
C HIS A 98 -9.24 8.27 -2.19
N ARG A 99 -10.46 8.85 -2.30
CA ARG A 99 -11.61 8.42 -1.49
C ARG A 99 -12.09 7.03 -1.88
N ASP A 100 -12.13 6.75 -3.18
CA ASP A 100 -12.59 5.45 -3.70
C ASP A 100 -11.72 4.32 -3.12
N TYR A 101 -10.39 4.48 -3.14
CA TYR A 101 -9.46 3.51 -2.55
C TYR A 101 -9.59 3.40 -1.03
N LEU A 102 -9.80 4.51 -0.31
CA LEU A 102 -10.00 4.48 1.14
C LEU A 102 -11.34 3.86 1.54
N GLU A 103 -12.37 3.99 0.71
CA GLU A 103 -13.66 3.33 0.91
C GLU A 103 -13.53 1.80 0.75
N ASP A 104 -12.76 1.34 -0.24
CA ASP A 104 -12.44 -0.08 -0.40
C ASP A 104 -11.68 -0.65 0.81
N LEU A 105 -10.80 0.16 1.43
CA LEU A 105 -10.02 -0.21 2.61
C LEU A 105 -10.75 0.01 3.95
N ALA A 106 -11.89 0.69 3.95
CA ALA A 106 -12.64 1.05 5.16
C ALA A 106 -12.99 -0.15 6.08
N PRO A 107 -13.35 -1.35 5.57
CA PRO A 107 -13.66 -2.50 6.43
C PRO A 107 -12.53 -2.92 7.37
N TYR A 108 -11.28 -2.62 7.03
CA TYR A 108 -10.10 -2.93 7.83
C TYR A 108 -9.81 -1.83 8.85
N LEU A 109 -10.05 -0.58 8.45
CA LEU A 109 -9.86 0.59 9.30
C LEU A 109 -10.90 0.68 10.42
N GLU A 110 -12.08 0.08 10.25
CA GLU A 110 -13.10 0.01 11.31
C GLU A 110 -12.86 -1.15 12.29
N LYS A 111 -12.35 -2.30 11.80
CA LYS A 111 -12.14 -3.52 12.62
C LYS A 111 -10.96 -3.45 13.59
N GLY A 112 -9.96 -2.61 13.33
CA GLY A 112 -8.79 -2.45 14.22
C GLY A 112 -8.97 -1.42 15.35
N ALA A 113 -10.21 -1.03 15.68
CA ALA A 113 -10.52 0.00 16.68
C ALA A 113 -10.97 -0.59 18.05
N GLU A 114 -11.01 -1.92 18.17
CA GLU A 114 -11.21 -2.68 19.41
C GLU A 114 -9.88 -3.18 19.98
#